data_AF-A0A7C1YP27-F1
#
_entry.id   AF-A0A7C1YP27-F1
#
_cell.length_a   1.000
_cell.length_b   1.000
_cell.length_c   1.000
_cell.angle_alpha   90.00
_cell.angle_beta   90.00
_cell.angle_gamma   90.00
#
_symmetry.space_group_name_H-M   'P 1'
#
loop_
_entity.id
_entity.type
_entity.pdbx_description
1 polymer ?
#
loop_
_entity_poly.entity_id
_entity_poly.type
_entity_poly.pdbx_seq_one_letter_code
_entity_poly.pdbx_strand_id
1 'polypeptide(L)' 'MIKMSKVKEAYGEIESVVGEDFVSDKDFMKAAYSRNVDPAFPDRWADIIVRPETTEEVSGIVKVANKYKLRMVPRGG' A
#
# COMPACT_ATOMS: atom_id res chain seq x y z
N MET A 1 -11.36 -12.83 21.31
CA MET A 1 -10.95 -11.52 20.78
C MET A 1 -10.10 -11.77 19.53
N ILE A 2 -10.63 -11.51 18.34
CA ILE A 2 -9.92 -11.77 17.07
C ILE A 2 -8.87 -10.66 16.91
N LYS A 3 -7.60 -11.03 16.83
CA LYS A 3 -6.49 -10.10 16.61
C LYS A 3 -6.55 -9.65 15.15
N MET A 4 -6.98 -8.41 14.89
CA MET A 4 -6.96 -7.86 13.53
C MET A 4 -5.51 -7.72 13.05
N SER A 5 -5.27 -7.87 11.75
CA SER A 5 -3.94 -7.67 11.19
C SER A 5 -3.60 -6.17 11.20
N LYS A 6 -2.33 -5.83 11.47
CA LYS A 6 -1.82 -4.46 11.42
C LYS A 6 -2.07 -3.79 10.06
N VAL A 7 -2.10 -4.58 8.99
CA VAL A 7 -2.40 -4.12 7.63
C VAL A 7 -3.85 -3.64 7.52
N LYS A 8 -4.81 -4.35 8.12
CA LYS A 8 -6.22 -3.95 8.09
C LYS A 8 -6.47 -2.64 8.85
N GLU A 9 -5.79 -2.45 9.97
CA GLU A 9 -5.86 -1.19 10.73
C GLU A 9 -5.21 -0.04 9.94
N ALA A 10 -4.03 -0.26 9.37
CA ALA A 10 -3.35 0.74 8.54
C ALA A 10 -4.14 1.10 7.28
N TYR A 11 -4.87 0.15 6.68
CA TYR A 11 -5.70 0.38 5.50
C TYR A 11 -6.68 1.53 5.73
N GLY A 12 -7.46 1.49 6.82
CA GLY A 12 -8.44 2.54 7.10
C GLY A 12 -7.82 3.91 7.41
N GLU A 13 -6.67 3.94 8.08
CA GLU A 13 -5.94 5.20 8.31
C GLU A 13 -5.32 5.76 7.02
N ILE A 14 -4.80 4.90 6.14
CA ILE A 14 -4.30 5.31 4.83
C ILE A 14 -5.44 5.80 3.95
N GLU A 15 -6.59 5.10 3.94
CA GLU A 15 -7.80 5.53 3.22
C GLU A 15 -8.24 6.93 3.65
N SER A 16 -8.17 7.24 4.94
CA SER A 16 -8.48 8.58 5.45
C SER A 16 -7.48 9.66 5.01
N VAL A 17 -6.27 9.27 4.57
CA VAL A 17 -5.24 10.18 4.05
C VAL A 17 -5.42 10.42 2.55
N VAL A 18 -5.68 9.38 1.75
CA VAL A 18 -5.67 9.46 0.27
C VAL A 18 -7.04 9.37 -0.39
N GLY A 19 -8.08 8.98 0.35
CA GLY A 19 -9.41 8.67 -0.19
C GLY A 19 -9.57 7.22 -0.65
N GLU A 20 -10.81 6.73 -0.65
CA GLU A 20 -11.14 5.31 -0.96
C GLU A 20 -10.73 4.86 -2.36
N ASP A 21 -10.73 5.77 -3.35
CA ASP A 21 -10.34 5.44 -4.72
C ASP A 21 -8.84 5.21 -4.89
N PHE A 22 -8.03 5.65 -3.92
CA PHE A 22 -6.56 5.66 -4.01
C PHE A 22 -5.89 4.60 -3.13
N VAL A 23 -6.66 3.74 -2.48
CA VAL A 23 -6.18 2.56 -1.75
C VAL A 23 -6.96 1.32 -2.15
N SER A 24 -6.29 0.17 -2.28
CA SER A 24 -6.96 -1.08 -2.66
C SER A 24 -6.19 -2.31 -2.19
N ASP A 25 -6.91 -3.32 -1.72
CA ASP A 25 -6.42 -4.67 -1.41
C ASP A 25 -6.89 -5.73 -2.44
N LYS A 26 -7.63 -5.31 -3.47
CA LYS A 26 -8.16 -6.16 -4.55
C LYS A 26 -7.05 -6.83 -5.35
N ASP A 27 -7.24 -8.10 -5.70
CA ASP A 27 -6.22 -8.93 -6.36
C ASP A 27 -5.77 -8.38 -7.72
N PHE A 28 -6.68 -7.85 -8.54
CA PHE A 28 -6.31 -7.29 -9.84
C PHE A 28 -5.41 -6.05 -9.72
N MET A 29 -5.64 -5.22 -8.69
CA MET A 29 -4.78 -4.07 -8.40
C MET A 29 -3.41 -4.55 -7.95
N LYS A 30 -3.33 -5.50 -7.01
CA LYS A 30 -2.05 -6.07 -6.56
C LYS A 30 -1.28 -6.71 -7.72
N ALA A 31 -1.96 -7.43 -8.62
CA ALA A 31 -1.36 -8.03 -9.80
C ALA A 31 -0.70 -6.99 -10.70
N ALA A 32 -1.38 -5.86 -10.97
CA ALA A 32 -0.85 -4.78 -11.81
C ALA A 32 0.47 -4.18 -11.29
N TYR A 33 0.71 -4.26 -9.98
CA TYR A 33 1.93 -3.75 -9.34
C TYR A 33 2.94 -4.82 -8.95
N SER A 34 2.64 -6.10 -9.18
CA SER A 34 3.46 -7.22 -8.69
C SER A 34 4.72 -7.50 -9.52
N ARG A 35 4.71 -7.16 -10.81
CA ARG A 35 5.77 -7.50 -11.77
C ARG A 35 6.83 -6.43 -11.88
N ASN A 36 8.10 -6.82 -11.98
CA ASN A 36 9.18 -5.93 -12.38
C ASN A 36 9.45 -6.03 -13.89
N VAL A 37 10.32 -5.15 -14.42
CA VAL A 37 10.69 -5.15 -15.85
C VAL A 37 11.45 -6.40 -16.24
N ASP A 38 12.28 -6.92 -15.34
CA ASP A 38 13.04 -8.15 -15.56
C ASP A 38 12.18 -9.39 -15.22
N PRO A 39 11.82 -10.22 -16.22
CA PRO A 39 10.97 -11.38 -16.04
C PRO A 39 11.66 -12.55 -15.32
N ALA A 40 12.97 -12.49 -15.08
CA ALA A 40 13.68 -13.50 -14.31
C ALA A 40 13.39 -13.44 -12.81
N PHE A 41 12.87 -12.31 -12.32
CA PHE A 41 12.47 -12.17 -10.91
C PHE A 41 11.02 -12.60 -10.68
N PRO A 42 10.73 -13.25 -9.54
CA PRO A 42 9.36 -13.60 -9.19
C PRO A 42 8.52 -12.35 -8.90
N ASP A 43 7.22 -12.47 -9.17
CA ASP A 43 6.22 -11.47 -8.82
C ASP A 43 6.24 -11.18 -7.31
N ARG A 44 6.23 -9.91 -6.94
CA ARG A 44 6.22 -9.46 -5.55
C ARG A 44 4.86 -8.85 -5.21
N TRP A 45 4.05 -9.62 -4.51
CA TRP A 45 2.71 -9.20 -4.12
C TRP A 45 2.75 -8.34 -2.86
N ALA A 46 2.18 -7.14 -2.95
CA ALA A 46 1.92 -6.29 -1.79
C ALA A 46 0.59 -6.68 -1.14
N ASP A 47 0.41 -6.40 0.15
CA ASP A 47 -0.90 -6.60 0.80
C ASP A 47 -1.92 -5.53 0.36
N ILE A 48 -1.45 -4.30 0.13
CA ILE A 48 -2.25 -3.14 -0.26
C ILE A 48 -1.50 -2.30 -1.31
N ILE A 49 -2.24 -1.66 -2.21
CA ILE A 49 -1.76 -0.68 -3.18
C ILE A 49 -2.26 0.71 -2.77
N VAL A 50 -1.37 1.70 -2.79
CA VAL A 50 -1.68 3.10 -2.44
C VAL A 50 -1.15 4.02 -3.53
N ARG A 51 -1.95 4.97 -3.99
CA ARG A 51 -1.63 5.87 -5.11
C ARG A 51 -1.82 7.34 -4.69
N PRO A 52 -0.86 7.95 -3.97
CA PRO A 52 -0.97 9.35 -3.58
C PRO A 52 -0.79 10.28 -4.78
N GLU A 53 -1.39 11.47 -4.69
CA GLU A 53 -1.29 12.54 -5.68
C GLU A 53 -0.46 13.73 -5.17
N THR A 54 -0.32 13.88 -3.84
CA THR A 54 0.38 15.01 -3.23
C THR A 54 1.54 14.59 -2.32
N THR A 55 2.48 15.51 -2.07
CA THR A 55 3.59 15.29 -1.13
C THR A 55 3.12 15.14 0.32
N GLU A 56 2.01 15.78 0.66
CA GLU A 56 1.35 15.76 1.96
C GLU A 56 0.77 14.36 2.23
N GLU A 57 0.10 13.76 1.24
CA GLU A 57 -0.37 12.38 1.30
C GLU A 57 0.78 11.38 1.45
N VAL A 58 1.87 11.56 0.70
CA VAL A 58 3.08 10.73 0.87
C VAL A 58 3.58 10.80 2.32
N SER A 59 3.67 12.00 2.90
CA SER A 59 4.06 12.18 4.30
C SER A 59 3.08 11.50 5.27
N GLY A 60 1.77 11.59 5.01
CA GLY A 60 0.72 10.90 5.76
C GLY A 60 0.88 9.39 5.75
N ILE A 61 1.06 8.79 4.56
CA ILE A 61 1.28 7.35 4.38
C ILE A 61 2.52 6.90 5.16
N VAL A 62 3.64 7.62 5.06
CA VAL A 62 4.88 7.28 5.78
C VAL A 62 4.67 7.27 7.30
N LYS A 63 3.90 8.23 7.84
CA LYS A 63 3.57 8.27 9.28
C LYS A 63 2.76 7.05 9.70
N VAL A 64 1.72 6.68 8.94
CA VAL A 64 0.89 5.49 9.22
C VAL A 64 1.73 4.22 9.11
N ALA A 65 2.52 4.07 8.03
CA ALA A 65 3.40 2.91 7.85
C ALA A 65 4.40 2.79 9.01
N ASN A 66 4.97 3.89 9.50
CA ASN A 66 5.88 3.87 10.65
C ASN A 66 5.16 3.48 11.96
N LYS A 67 3.94 3.99 12.20
CA LYS A 67 3.12 3.64 13.36
C LYS A 67 2.87 2.14 13.44
N TYR A 68 2.49 1.53 12.33
CA TYR A 68 2.20 0.09 12.25
C TYR A 68 3.42 -0.80 11.95
N LYS A 69 4.59 -0.19 11.69
CA LYS A 69 5.83 -0.88 11.28
C LYS A 69 5.64 -1.70 10.00
N LEU A 70 4.94 -1.13 9.03
CA LEU A 70 4.75 -1.72 7.71
C LEU A 70 5.93 -1.40 6.80
N ARG A 71 6.32 -2.39 5.99
CA ARG A 71 7.27 -2.19 4.90
C ARG A 71 6.54 -1.52 3.74
N MET A 72 7.12 -0.46 3.19
CA MET A 72 6.65 0.17 1.96
C MET A 72 7.70 0.04 0.86
N VAL A 73 7.23 -0.06 -0.38
CA VAL A 73 8.06 -0.05 -1.59
C VAL A 73 7.53 1.05 -2.50
N PRO A 74 8.17 2.23 -2.52
CA PRO A 74 7.82 3.27 -3.47
C PRO A 74 8.04 2.78 -4.90
N ARG A 75 7.12 3.10 -5.80
CA ARG A 75 7.21 2.75 -7.22
C ARG A 75 6.84 3.96 -8.07
N GLY A 76 7.74 4.33 -8.98
CA GLY A 76 7.45 5.25 -10.07
C GLY A 76 7.12 4.51 -11.36
N GLY A 77 6.46 5.20 -12.29
CA GLY A 77 6.05 4.70 -13.60
C GLY A 77 5.29 5.78 -14.33
#